data_AF-A0A0A2L8V3-F1
#
_entry.id   AF-A0A0A2L8V3-F1
#
_cell.length_a   1.000
_cell.length_b   1.000
_cell.length_c   1.000
_cell.angle_alpha   90.00
_cell.angle_beta   90.00
_cell.angle_gamma   90.00
#
_symmetry.space_group_name_H-M   'P 1'
#
loop_
_entity.id
_entity.type
_entity.pdbx_description
1 polymer ?
#
loop_
_entity_poly.entity_id
_entity_poly.type
_entity_poly.pdbx_seq_one_letter_code
_entity_poly.pdbx_strand_id
1 'polypeptide(L)'
;MKVFVTISSVLAFVGLSICQNVCTADDVLNSLNAVEHYADKMQSVTDSSGDNIDPTAPIFKNFESQTKHFNEDLQCTFNTTTTEQTAICSAYETLGYLHVADGRAFYEKNGHGDNAVKMHGYILQSQHALENYTTQVKAAAASCVDRIDTAYTPLGTQLQNLLQAYPGTA
;
A
#
# COMPACT_ATOMS: atom_id res chain seq x y z
N MET A 1 -1.58 48.11 22.41
CA MET A 1 -2.08 46.73 22.61
C MET A 1 -2.76 46.27 21.33
N LYS A 2 -2.14 45.36 20.56
CA LYS A 2 -2.78 44.66 19.44
C LYS A 2 -2.97 43.21 19.88
N VAL A 3 -4.23 42.83 20.12
CA VAL A 3 -4.60 41.45 20.44
C VAL A 3 -4.63 40.68 19.12
N PHE A 4 -3.63 39.84 18.90
CA PHE A 4 -3.71 38.79 17.89
C PHE A 4 -4.44 37.61 18.53
N VAL A 5 -5.74 37.48 18.22
CA VAL A 5 -6.45 36.21 18.43
C VAL A 5 -6.01 35.31 17.30
N THR A 6 -5.04 34.44 17.58
CA THR A 6 -4.62 33.38 16.67
C THR A 6 -5.79 32.42 16.53
N ILE A 7 -6.46 32.46 15.37
CA ILE A 7 -7.45 31.45 14.98
C ILE A 7 -6.65 30.18 14.65
N SER A 8 -6.27 29.42 15.68
CA SER A 8 -5.83 28.03 15.54
C SER A 8 -7.05 27.14 15.35
N SER A 9 -7.68 27.25 14.18
CA SER A 9 -8.52 26.20 13.63
C SER A 9 -7.70 25.51 12.54
N VAL A 10 -6.74 24.68 12.97
CA VAL A 10 -6.21 23.62 12.10
C VAL A 10 -7.37 22.66 11.89
N LEU A 11 -8.11 22.93 10.81
CA LEU A 11 -9.05 22.06 10.10
C LEU A 11 -9.52 20.84 10.90
N ALA A 12 -10.48 21.10 11.78
CA ALA A 12 -11.46 20.10 12.16
C ALA A 12 -12.18 19.63 10.88
N PHE A 13 -12.20 18.31 10.68
CA PHE A 13 -13.18 17.56 9.89
C PHE A 13 -13.74 18.25 8.63
N VAL A 14 -13.08 18.01 7.49
CA VAL A 14 -13.69 18.04 6.16
C VAL A 14 -13.31 16.72 5.48
N GLY A 15 -14.18 15.71 5.39
CA GLY A 15 -15.55 15.68 5.83
C GLY A 15 -16.08 14.28 6.05
N LEU A 16 -17.26 14.25 6.67
CA LEU A 16 -18.27 13.24 6.41
C LEU A 16 -18.58 13.27 4.90
N SER A 17 -17.71 12.67 4.11
CA SER A 17 -18.13 12.05 2.86
C SER A 17 -19.01 10.89 3.30
N ILE A 18 -20.33 11.11 3.27
CA ILE A 18 -21.28 10.02 3.15
C ILE A 18 -20.79 9.25 1.92
N CYS A 19 -20.19 8.07 2.09
CA CYS A 19 -19.70 7.32 0.93
C CYS A 19 -20.89 7.14 -0.02
N GLN A 20 -20.86 7.85 -1.16
CA GLN A 20 -21.94 7.73 -2.15
C GLN A 20 -21.79 6.45 -2.97
N ASN A 21 -20.68 5.72 -2.80
CA ASN A 21 -20.41 4.45 -3.43
C ASN A 21 -20.49 3.32 -2.40
N VAL A 22 -21.28 2.30 -2.73
CA VAL A 22 -21.27 1.00 -2.04
C VAL A 22 -20.22 0.16 -2.75
N CYS A 23 -19.15 -0.21 -2.06
CA CYS A 23 -18.21 -1.19 -2.58
C CYS A 23 -18.69 -2.60 -2.23
N THR A 24 -18.49 -3.50 -3.18
CA THR A 24 -18.75 -4.94 -3.06
C THR A 24 -17.49 -5.67 -2.59
N ALA A 25 -17.64 -6.94 -2.24
CA ALA A 25 -16.48 -7.78 -1.97
C ALA A 25 -15.58 -7.95 -3.20
N ASP A 26 -16.16 -7.93 -4.41
CA ASP A 26 -15.40 -8.03 -5.65
C ASP A 26 -14.44 -6.85 -5.85
N ASP A 27 -14.83 -5.64 -5.42
CA ASP A 27 -13.96 -4.46 -5.49
C ASP A 27 -12.71 -4.66 -4.62
N VAL A 28 -12.90 -5.11 -3.38
CA VAL A 28 -11.81 -5.47 -2.45
C VAL A 28 -10.92 -6.56 -3.05
N LEU A 29 -11.52 -7.63 -3.59
CA LEU A 29 -10.76 -8.73 -4.19
C LEU A 29 -9.97 -8.27 -5.42
N ASN A 30 -10.53 -7.39 -6.25
CA ASN A 30 -9.83 -6.84 -7.41
C ASN A 30 -8.62 -6.00 -7.00
N SER A 31 -8.75 -5.16 -5.98
CA SER A 31 -7.64 -4.37 -5.45
C SER A 31 -6.56 -5.25 -4.82
N LEU A 32 -6.94 -6.28 -4.06
CA LEU A 32 -6.00 -7.26 -3.50
C LEU A 32 -5.22 -8.00 -4.60
N ASN A 33 -5.92 -8.48 -5.64
CA ASN A 33 -5.30 -9.15 -6.79
C ASN A 33 -4.36 -8.23 -7.57
N ALA A 34 -4.72 -6.95 -7.73
CA ALA A 34 -3.86 -5.98 -8.39
C ALA A 34 -2.57 -5.73 -7.58
N VAL A 35 -2.70 -5.62 -6.25
CA VAL A 35 -1.55 -5.45 -5.34
C VAL A 35 -0.59 -6.63 -5.43
N GLU A 36 -1.13 -7.86 -5.41
CA GLU A 36 -0.38 -9.11 -5.61
C GLU A 36 0.37 -9.11 -6.95
N HIS A 37 -0.34 -8.79 -8.05
CA HIS A 37 0.26 -8.71 -9.37
C HIS A 37 1.46 -7.74 -9.44
N TYR A 38 1.34 -6.55 -8.83
CA TYR A 38 2.44 -5.58 -8.83
C TYR A 38 3.58 -6.00 -7.90
N ALA A 39 3.32 -6.78 -6.86
CA ALA A 39 4.35 -7.34 -6.01
C ALA A 39 5.19 -8.39 -6.74
N ASP A 40 4.52 -9.33 -7.43
CA ASP A 40 5.18 -10.33 -8.26
C ASP A 40 6.02 -9.68 -9.35
N LYS A 41 5.51 -8.59 -9.94
CA LYS A 41 6.25 -7.81 -10.94
C LYS A 41 7.49 -7.13 -10.34
N MET A 42 7.43 -6.64 -9.10
CA MET A 42 8.62 -6.12 -8.40
C MET A 42 9.64 -7.22 -8.13
N GLN A 43 9.18 -8.36 -7.62
CA GLN A 43 10.03 -9.52 -7.34
C GLN A 43 10.72 -10.02 -8.61
N SER A 44 9.98 -10.10 -9.72
CA SER A 44 10.53 -10.49 -11.02
C SER A 44 11.63 -9.55 -11.50
N VAL A 45 11.51 -8.24 -11.24
CA VAL A 45 12.54 -7.25 -11.60
C VAL A 45 13.79 -7.39 -10.73
N THR A 46 13.65 -7.73 -9.44
CA THR A 46 14.80 -7.92 -8.55
C THR A 46 15.47 -9.29 -8.70
N ASP A 47 14.71 -10.33 -9.03
CA ASP A 47 15.19 -11.71 -9.12
C ASP A 47 15.81 -12.06 -10.47
N SER A 48 15.37 -11.39 -11.55
CA SER A 48 15.93 -11.69 -12.86
C SER A 48 17.40 -11.24 -12.91
N SER A 49 18.27 -12.25 -12.95
CA SER A 49 19.70 -12.16 -13.19
C SER A 49 20.06 -11.85 -14.66
N GLY A 50 19.09 -11.53 -15.52
CA GLY A 50 19.24 -11.56 -16.97
C GLY A 50 19.22 -10.20 -17.66
N ASP A 51 20.07 -10.09 -18.68
CA ASP A 51 20.41 -8.93 -19.53
C ASP A 51 19.24 -8.29 -20.34
N ASN A 52 17.98 -8.51 -19.95
CA ASN A 52 16.78 -8.08 -20.68
C ASN A 52 15.72 -7.39 -19.83
N ILE A 53 15.99 -7.11 -18.55
CA ILE A 53 15.22 -6.13 -17.79
C ILE A 53 15.65 -4.75 -18.29
N ASP A 54 14.69 -3.92 -18.68
CA ASP A 54 14.93 -2.50 -18.85
C ASP A 54 15.46 -1.93 -17.52
N PRO A 55 16.76 -1.60 -17.40
CA PRO A 55 17.34 -1.10 -16.15
C PRO A 55 16.72 0.24 -15.74
N THR A 56 16.03 0.90 -16.67
CA THR A 56 15.27 2.13 -16.44
C THR A 56 13.85 1.87 -15.96
N ALA A 57 13.34 0.62 -16.03
CA ALA A 57 12.04 0.23 -15.51
C ALA A 57 12.03 0.45 -14.00
N PRO A 58 11.33 1.48 -13.50
CA PRO A 58 11.51 1.84 -12.13
C PRO A 58 10.64 0.94 -11.26
N ILE A 59 11.28 0.15 -10.38
CA ILE A 59 10.62 -0.60 -9.30
C ILE A 59 9.63 0.30 -8.55
N PHE A 60 9.95 1.59 -8.39
CA PHE A 60 9.05 2.58 -7.79
C PHE A 60 7.68 2.73 -8.48
N LYS A 61 7.57 2.48 -9.80
CA LYS A 61 6.27 2.53 -10.50
C LYS A 61 5.33 1.41 -10.07
N ASN A 62 5.86 0.28 -9.62
CA ASN A 62 5.02 -0.79 -9.10
C ASN A 62 4.49 -0.43 -7.70
N PHE A 63 5.29 0.23 -6.85
CA PHE A 63 4.80 0.84 -5.60
C PHE A 63 3.75 1.91 -5.86
N GLU A 64 3.95 2.77 -6.87
CA GLU A 64 2.96 3.76 -7.31
C GLU A 64 1.63 3.09 -7.71
N SER A 65 1.68 2.02 -8.51
CA SER A 65 0.48 1.27 -8.90
C SER A 65 -0.20 0.57 -7.72
N GLN A 66 0.55 -0.05 -6.80
CA GLN A 66 -0.03 -0.62 -5.57
C GLN A 66 -0.73 0.44 -4.74
N THR A 67 -0.07 1.58 -4.53
CA THR A 67 -0.62 2.74 -3.81
C THR A 67 -1.91 3.22 -4.46
N LYS A 68 -1.99 3.26 -5.79
CA LYS A 68 -3.20 3.61 -6.52
C LYS A 68 -4.35 2.66 -6.20
N HIS A 69 -4.13 1.35 -6.29
CA HIS A 69 -5.17 0.35 -6.02
C HIS A 69 -5.61 0.32 -4.55
N PHE A 70 -4.69 0.50 -3.59
CA PHE A 70 -5.07 0.67 -2.19
C PHE A 70 -5.99 1.87 -1.97
N ASN A 71 -5.80 2.95 -2.74
CA ASN A 71 -6.57 4.19 -2.59
C ASN A 71 -7.91 4.17 -3.35
N GLU A 72 -8.06 3.33 -4.38
CA GLU A 72 -9.30 3.24 -5.18
C GLU A 72 -10.52 2.85 -4.31
N ASP A 73 -10.30 2.02 -3.28
CA ASP A 73 -11.38 1.50 -2.41
C ASP A 73 -11.60 2.31 -1.13
N LEU A 74 -10.79 3.34 -0.84
CA LEU A 74 -10.86 4.09 0.43
C LEU A 74 -12.11 4.98 0.57
N GLN A 75 -12.93 5.11 -0.48
CA GLN A 75 -14.07 6.04 -0.53
C GLN A 75 -15.45 5.37 -0.47
N CYS A 76 -15.54 4.13 -0.01
CA CYS A 76 -16.75 3.33 0.00
C CYS A 76 -17.31 2.98 1.38
N THR A 77 -18.63 2.74 1.45
CA THR A 77 -19.25 2.02 2.57
C THR A 77 -19.44 0.56 2.17
N PHE A 78 -18.99 -0.36 3.04
CA PHE A 78 -19.12 -1.80 2.83
C PHE A 78 -20.40 -2.35 3.45
N ASN A 79 -21.11 -3.19 2.71
CA ASN A 79 -22.24 -3.97 3.21
C ASN A 79 -22.10 -5.41 2.74
N THR A 80 -21.20 -6.15 3.40
CA THR A 80 -20.82 -7.52 3.01
C THR A 80 -21.56 -8.57 3.85
N THR A 81 -21.98 -9.64 3.20
CA THR A 81 -22.45 -10.89 3.80
C THR A 81 -21.31 -11.68 4.45
N THR A 82 -21.62 -12.64 5.33
CA THR A 82 -20.61 -13.51 5.97
C THR A 82 -19.74 -14.27 4.96
N THR A 83 -20.32 -14.70 3.84
CA THR A 83 -19.60 -15.40 2.76
C THR A 83 -18.58 -14.47 2.11
N GLU A 84 -18.99 -13.25 1.80
CA GLU A 84 -18.13 -12.21 1.22
C GLU A 84 -16.98 -11.82 2.17
N GLN A 85 -17.29 -11.67 3.46
CA GLN A 85 -16.25 -11.42 4.47
C GLN A 85 -15.21 -12.55 4.45
N THR A 86 -15.65 -13.82 4.43
CA THR A 86 -14.74 -14.98 4.40
C THR A 86 -13.81 -14.96 3.18
N ALA A 87 -14.32 -14.56 2.00
CA ALA A 87 -13.52 -14.42 0.78
C ALA A 87 -12.49 -13.29 0.92
N ILE A 88 -12.90 -12.13 1.44
CA ILE A 88 -12.00 -11.00 1.73
C ILE A 88 -10.89 -11.42 2.70
N CYS A 89 -11.22 -12.12 3.80
CA CYS A 89 -10.22 -12.59 4.77
C CYS A 89 -9.17 -13.48 4.09
N SER A 90 -9.63 -14.42 3.26
CA SER A 90 -8.74 -15.39 2.61
C SER A 90 -7.81 -14.72 1.60
N ALA A 91 -8.31 -13.74 0.84
CA ALA A 91 -7.50 -12.94 -0.06
C ALA A 91 -6.55 -11.98 0.68
N TYR A 92 -6.94 -11.48 1.85
CA TYR A 92 -6.03 -10.64 2.65
C TYR A 92 -4.91 -11.49 3.28
N GLU A 93 -5.18 -12.74 3.63
CA GLU A 93 -4.14 -13.67 4.11
C GLU A 93 -3.08 -13.98 3.05
N THR A 94 -3.43 -13.98 1.76
CA THR A 94 -2.43 -14.15 0.70
C THR A 94 -1.47 -12.96 0.61
N LEU A 95 -1.94 -11.73 0.91
CA LEU A 95 -1.06 -10.56 1.02
C LEU A 95 -0.02 -10.69 2.15
N GLY A 96 -0.28 -11.48 3.19
CA GLY A 96 0.70 -11.69 4.27
C GLY A 96 1.98 -12.37 3.80
N TYR A 97 1.94 -13.07 2.66
CA TYR A 97 3.09 -13.73 2.04
C TYR A 97 3.78 -12.87 0.98
N LEU A 98 3.26 -11.67 0.73
CA LEU A 98 3.75 -10.79 -0.30
C LEU A 98 5.13 -10.26 0.09
N HIS A 99 6.11 -10.55 -0.77
CA HIS A 99 7.47 -10.07 -0.59
C HIS A 99 7.58 -8.66 -1.18
N VAL A 100 8.08 -7.72 -0.38
CA VAL A 100 8.36 -6.37 -0.87
C VAL A 100 9.80 -6.32 -1.35
N ALA A 101 9.98 -6.23 -2.67
CA ALA A 101 11.31 -6.34 -3.29
C ALA A 101 12.24 -5.17 -2.89
N ASP A 102 13.47 -5.50 -2.47
CA ASP A 102 14.55 -4.52 -2.23
C ASP A 102 15.33 -4.26 -3.53
N GLY A 103 15.02 -3.13 -4.16
CA GLY A 103 15.64 -2.70 -5.41
C GLY A 103 17.01 -2.03 -5.26
N ARG A 104 17.58 -1.88 -4.05
CA ARG A 104 18.82 -1.10 -3.86
C ARG A 104 20.01 -1.68 -4.64
N ALA A 105 20.23 -2.99 -4.53
CA ALA A 105 21.31 -3.66 -5.25
C ALA A 105 21.15 -3.53 -6.78
N PHE A 106 19.91 -3.58 -7.27
CA PHE A 106 19.60 -3.38 -8.68
C PHE A 106 19.92 -1.95 -9.13
N TYR A 107 19.51 -0.93 -8.37
CA TYR A 107 19.79 0.46 -8.71
C TYR A 107 21.27 0.82 -8.62
N GLU A 108 21.99 0.27 -7.63
CA GLU A 108 23.44 0.45 -7.49
C GLU A 108 24.18 -0.15 -8.69
N LYS A 109 23.88 -1.40 -9.05
CA LYS A 109 24.52 -2.11 -10.18
C LYS A 109 24.32 -1.37 -11.51
N ASN A 110 23.18 -0.70 -11.70
CA ASN A 110 22.82 -0.06 -12.97
C ASN A 110 23.06 1.46 -13.01
N GLY A 111 23.70 2.05 -11.98
CA GLY A 111 24.00 3.49 -11.97
C GLY A 111 22.78 4.40 -11.82
N HIS A 112 21.76 3.93 -11.09
CA HIS A 112 20.47 4.59 -10.90
C HIS A 112 20.21 4.96 -9.43
N GLY A 113 21.24 5.39 -8.68
CA GLY A 113 21.14 5.76 -7.27
C GLY A 113 20.06 6.81 -6.96
N ASP A 114 19.81 7.75 -7.86
CA ASP A 114 18.72 8.75 -7.72
C ASP A 114 17.33 8.12 -7.66
N ASN A 115 17.13 6.94 -8.28
CA ASN A 115 15.88 6.21 -8.17
C ASN A 115 15.71 5.57 -6.78
N ALA A 116 16.80 5.30 -6.05
CA ALA A 116 16.72 4.86 -4.66
C ALA A 116 16.20 5.99 -3.74
N VAL A 117 16.51 7.25 -4.02
CA VAL A 117 15.92 8.38 -3.28
C VAL A 117 14.41 8.47 -3.54
N LYS A 118 13.97 8.29 -4.79
CA LYS A 118 12.54 8.25 -5.13
C LYS A 118 11.81 7.09 -4.44
N MET A 119 12.46 5.92 -4.33
CA MET A 119 11.88 4.75 -3.66
C MET A 119 11.41 5.06 -2.25
N HIS A 120 12.15 5.84 -1.46
CA HIS A 120 11.72 6.22 -0.11
C HIS A 120 10.31 6.85 -0.12
N GLY A 121 10.09 7.82 -1.00
CA GLY A 121 8.80 8.50 -1.11
C GLY A 121 7.67 7.56 -1.54
N TYR A 122 7.94 6.63 -2.45
CA TYR A 122 6.94 5.65 -2.92
C TYR A 122 6.64 4.57 -1.87
N ILE A 123 7.65 4.07 -1.16
CA ILE A 123 7.48 3.13 -0.05
C ILE A 123 6.65 3.77 1.06
N LEU A 124 6.95 5.02 1.43
CA LEU A 124 6.19 5.76 2.44
C LEU A 124 4.72 5.93 2.03
N GLN A 125 4.46 6.27 0.77
CA GLN A 125 3.10 6.36 0.24
C GLN A 125 2.38 5.01 0.26
N SER A 126 3.06 3.92 -0.14
CA SER A 126 2.50 2.57 -0.10
C SER A 126 2.22 2.11 1.32
N GLN A 127 3.07 2.43 2.30
CA GLN A 127 2.86 2.13 3.71
C GLN A 127 1.60 2.81 4.23
N HIS A 128 1.44 4.12 4.00
CA HIS A 128 0.24 4.84 4.42
C HIS A 128 -1.02 4.37 3.69
N ALA A 129 -0.93 4.07 2.40
CA ALA A 129 -2.07 3.57 1.64
C ALA A 129 -2.50 2.17 2.13
N LEU A 130 -1.54 1.28 2.42
CA LEU A 130 -1.81 -0.03 3.00
C LEU A 130 -2.43 0.09 4.40
N GLU A 131 -1.92 0.97 5.27
CA GLU A 131 -2.49 1.22 6.61
C GLU A 131 -3.97 1.65 6.54
N ASN A 132 -4.26 2.62 5.66
CA ASN A 132 -5.62 3.10 5.43
C ASN A 132 -6.51 2.02 4.84
N TYR A 133 -6.03 1.30 3.83
CA TYR A 133 -6.77 0.23 3.16
C TYR A 133 -7.10 -0.90 4.14
N THR A 134 -6.14 -1.30 4.96
CA THR A 134 -6.32 -2.31 6.01
C THR A 134 -7.41 -1.91 6.99
N THR A 135 -7.47 -0.64 7.37
CA THR A 135 -8.53 -0.11 8.25
C THR A 135 -9.92 -0.27 7.61
N GLN A 136 -10.04 0.02 6.32
CA GLN A 136 -11.29 -0.13 5.58
C GLN A 136 -11.68 -1.59 5.37
N VAL A 137 -10.71 -2.46 5.03
CA VAL A 137 -10.95 -3.90 4.86
C VAL A 137 -11.38 -4.55 6.19
N LYS A 138 -10.86 -4.10 7.34
CA LYS A 138 -11.35 -4.56 8.66
C LYS A 138 -12.81 -4.18 8.91
N ALA A 139 -13.24 -3.01 8.42
CA ALA A 139 -14.64 -2.62 8.49
C ALA A 139 -15.51 -3.46 7.55
N ALA A 140 -15.00 -3.78 6.34
CA ALA A 140 -15.66 -4.68 5.39
C ALA A 140 -15.76 -6.11 5.94
N ALA A 141 -14.70 -6.65 6.52
CA ALA A 141 -14.60 -8.04 6.96
C ALA A 141 -14.50 -8.14 8.49
N ALA A 142 -15.46 -7.51 9.18
CA ALA A 142 -15.48 -7.41 10.64
C ALA A 142 -15.45 -8.77 11.37
N SER A 143 -15.89 -9.86 10.73
CA SER A 143 -15.83 -11.21 11.30
C SER A 143 -14.42 -11.81 11.42
N CYS A 144 -13.39 -11.20 10.83
CA CYS A 144 -12.04 -11.76 10.78
C CYS A 144 -10.91 -10.74 10.97
N VAL A 145 -11.17 -9.66 11.71
CA VAL A 145 -10.17 -8.61 11.98
C VAL A 145 -8.84 -9.18 12.47
N ASP A 146 -8.86 -10.16 13.37
CA ASP A 146 -7.63 -10.79 13.90
C ASP A 146 -6.79 -11.50 12.81
N ARG A 147 -7.46 -12.09 11.80
CA ARG A 147 -6.79 -12.74 10.65
C ARG A 147 -6.14 -11.69 9.75
N ILE A 148 -6.85 -10.60 9.51
CA ILE A 148 -6.33 -9.43 8.76
C ILE A 148 -5.11 -8.85 9.47
N ASP A 149 -5.17 -8.66 10.80
CA ASP A 149 -4.03 -8.17 11.59
C ASP A 149 -2.82 -9.09 11.54
N THR A 150 -3.06 -10.41 11.61
CA THR A 150 -2.00 -11.42 11.53
C THR A 150 -1.31 -11.38 10.16
N ALA A 151 -2.06 -11.21 9.07
CA ALA A 151 -1.50 -11.11 7.72
C ALA A 151 -0.83 -9.75 7.45
N TYR A 152 -1.37 -8.66 8.00
CA TYR A 152 -0.86 -7.30 7.83
C TYR A 152 0.50 -7.09 8.53
N THR A 153 0.66 -7.61 9.74
CA THR A 153 1.81 -7.31 10.60
C THR A 153 3.18 -7.60 9.94
N PRO A 154 3.39 -8.77 9.28
CA PRO A 154 4.62 -9.04 8.55
C PRO A 154 4.85 -8.06 7.38
N LEU A 155 3.81 -7.74 6.61
CA LEU A 155 3.91 -6.84 5.46
C LEU A 155 4.25 -5.41 5.89
N GLY A 156 3.59 -4.90 6.93
CA GLY A 156 3.91 -3.59 7.52
C GLY A 156 5.34 -3.53 8.05
N THR A 157 5.82 -4.61 8.68
CA THR A 157 7.21 -4.72 9.14
C THR A 157 8.21 -4.71 7.97
N GLN A 158 7.92 -5.44 6.89
CA GLN A 158 8.76 -5.44 5.68
C GLN A 158 8.86 -4.04 5.06
N LEU A 159 7.73 -3.34 4.89
CA LEU A 159 7.72 -1.97 4.35
C LEU A 159 8.47 -0.99 5.25
N GLN A 160 8.31 -1.11 6.57
CA GLN A 160 9.02 -0.26 7.54
C GLN A 160 10.54 -0.48 7.50
N ASN A 161 10.98 -1.73 7.42
CA ASN A 161 12.40 -2.08 7.28
C ASN A 161 12.96 -1.54 5.95
N LEU A 162 12.19 -1.68 4.86
CA LEU A 162 12.58 -1.18 3.55
C LEU A 162 12.70 0.34 3.55
N LEU A 163 11.73 1.05 4.14
CA LEU A 163 11.74 2.51 4.27
C LEU A 163 13.00 3.01 5.00
N GLN A 164 13.42 2.32 6.08
CA GLN A 164 14.66 2.64 6.80
C GLN A 164 15.92 2.38 5.95
N ALA A 165 15.84 1.41 5.05
CA ALA A 165 16.90 1.01 4.14
C ALA A 165 17.13 2.00 2.99
N TYR A 166 16.10 2.76 2.60
CA TYR A 166 16.19 3.83 1.59
C TYR A 166 16.33 5.20 2.27
N PRO A 167 17.52 5.83 2.26
CA PRO A 167 17.70 7.15 2.86
C PRO A 167 16.85 8.18 2.08
N GLY A 168 15.82 8.71 2.72
CA GLY A 168 14.84 9.62 2.10
C GLY A 168 15.39 10.98 1.68
N THR A 169 16.60 11.31 2.15
CA THR A 169 17.48 12.38 1.69
C THR A 169 18.89 12.11 2.26
N ALA A 170 19.92 12.51 1.53
CA ALA A 170 21.23 12.88 2.10
C ALA A 170 21.36 14.40 2.01
#